data_AF-A0A7K2XBB9-F1
#
_entry.id   AF-A0A7K2XBB9-F1
#
_cell.length_a   1.000
_cell.length_b   1.000
_cell.length_c   1.000
_cell.angle_alpha   90.00
_cell.angle_beta   90.00
_cell.angle_gamma   90.00
#
_symmetry.space_group_name_H-M   'P 1'
#
loop_
_entity.id
_entity.type
_entity.pdbx_description
1 polymer ?
#
loop_
_entity_poly.entity_id
_entity_poly.type
_entity_poly.pdbx_seq_one_letter_code
_entity_poly.pdbx_strand_id
1 'polypeptide(L)'
;MITSCRARLRAWALLGAVLGASGAVWPAEAHRAPALCTSSREPTLASRLSQDIAKALKGRDGTVSVALHDPARGLRCRLDDTLVYDSASIAKVLVLEAVLGRAAELGRAPTRLESQRMRAMITRSDNKATGELWQGLSRARLTRVLRDVGARDTVPGHGGYWGLTRTTARDQLALLAAVSRRAEALSLMGQVVRDQAWGVTSGAPRTVKVHLKNGWLPRAT
;
A
#
# COMPACT_ATOMS: atom_id res chain seq x y z
N MET A 1 -59.26 34.34 44.76
CA MET A 1 -57.97 34.85 45.29
C MET A 1 -57.18 35.36 44.11
N ILE A 2 -57.14 36.69 43.92
CA ILE A 2 -55.97 37.56 44.21
C ILE A 2 -54.86 37.27 43.17
N THR A 3 -54.42 38.16 42.26
CA THR A 3 -54.51 39.61 42.10
C THR A 3 -53.97 39.98 40.72
N SER A 4 -54.44 41.11 40.20
CA SER A 4 -53.85 41.88 39.09
C SER A 4 -52.38 42.23 39.32
N CYS A 5 -51.56 42.29 38.25
CA CYS A 5 -50.50 43.28 38.17
C CYS A 5 -50.20 43.66 36.70
N ARG A 6 -50.53 44.89 36.32
CA ARG A 6 -50.05 45.55 35.11
C ARG A 6 -48.67 46.15 35.41
N ALA A 7 -47.68 45.91 34.55
CA ALA A 7 -46.45 46.68 34.51
C ALA A 7 -46.27 47.33 33.14
N ARG A 8 -46.04 48.64 33.16
CA ARG A 8 -45.78 49.51 31.99
C ARG A 8 -44.27 49.62 31.75
N LEU A 9 -43.92 50.13 30.56
CA LEU A 9 -42.68 50.86 30.18
C LEU A 9 -41.47 49.96 29.86
N ARG A 10 -40.57 50.24 28.90
CA ARG A 10 -40.21 51.46 28.15
C ARG A 10 -39.48 51.04 26.87
N ALA A 11 -39.79 51.67 25.75
CA ALA A 11 -39.01 51.58 24.53
C ALA A 11 -37.64 52.25 24.72
N TRP A 12 -36.56 51.56 24.32
CA TRP A 12 -35.25 52.14 24.12
C TRP A 12 -34.82 51.84 22.69
N ALA A 13 -34.91 52.87 21.84
CA ALA A 13 -34.23 52.89 20.55
C ALA A 13 -32.77 53.25 20.81
N LEU A 14 -31.84 52.37 20.40
CA LEU A 14 -30.43 52.70 20.30
C LEU A 14 -30.04 52.62 18.83
N LEU A 15 -29.68 53.78 18.28
CA LEU A 15 -29.04 53.94 16.98
C LEU A 15 -27.73 53.15 16.97
N GLY A 16 -27.65 52.13 16.13
CA GLY A 16 -26.39 51.47 15.80
C GLY A 16 -25.59 52.31 14.81
N ALA A 17 -24.43 52.82 15.23
CA ALA A 17 -23.45 53.39 14.33
C ALA A 17 -22.83 52.27 13.48
N VAL A 18 -23.02 52.33 12.15
CA VAL A 18 -22.38 51.43 11.20
C VAL A 18 -20.96 51.92 10.96
N LEU A 19 -20.00 51.36 11.67
CA LEU A 19 -18.57 51.44 11.32
C LEU A 19 -18.31 50.44 10.20
N GLY A 20 -18.11 50.94 8.98
CA GLY A 20 -17.69 50.16 7.83
C GLY A 20 -16.28 49.62 8.05
N ALA A 21 -16.17 48.35 8.44
CA ALA A 21 -14.92 47.62 8.40
C ALA A 21 -14.67 47.18 6.95
N SER A 22 -13.73 47.85 6.28
CA SER A 22 -13.15 47.39 5.02
C SER A 22 -12.35 46.11 5.30
N GLY A 23 -13.03 44.97 5.27
CA GLY A 23 -12.39 43.67 5.38
C GLY A 23 -11.50 43.43 4.16
N ALA A 24 -10.19 43.44 4.37
CA ALA A 24 -9.25 42.89 3.39
C ALA A 24 -9.57 41.39 3.25
N VAL A 25 -10.17 41.02 2.12
CA VAL A 25 -10.37 39.61 1.76
C VAL A 25 -9.01 39.05 1.40
N TRP A 26 -8.33 38.41 2.35
CA TRP A 26 -7.20 37.54 2.02
C TRP A 26 -7.74 36.45 1.09
N PRO A 27 -7.17 36.24 -0.10
CA PRO A 27 -7.59 35.14 -0.94
C PRO A 27 -7.39 33.85 -0.13
N ALA A 28 -8.48 33.10 0.06
CA ALA A 28 -8.40 31.77 0.61
C ALA A 28 -7.44 30.97 -0.27
N GLU A 29 -6.27 30.66 0.28
CA GLU A 29 -5.28 29.84 -0.39
C GLU A 29 -5.89 28.45 -0.53
N ALA A 30 -6.51 28.20 -1.70
CA ALA A 30 -7.18 26.95 -1.99
C ALA A 30 -6.21 25.82 -1.65
N HIS A 31 -6.49 25.12 -0.55
CA HIS A 31 -5.71 23.99 -0.12
C HIS A 31 -5.83 22.93 -1.21
N ARG A 32 -4.90 22.96 -2.17
CA ARG A 32 -4.81 21.95 -3.20
C ARG A 32 -4.64 20.63 -2.46
N ALA A 33 -5.51 19.67 -2.77
CA ALA A 33 -5.33 18.31 -2.30
C ALA A 33 -3.87 17.90 -2.57
N PRO A 34 -3.19 17.28 -1.60
CA PRO A 34 -1.80 16.90 -1.78
C PRO A 34 -1.64 16.06 -3.05
N ALA A 35 -0.62 16.37 -3.86
CA ALA A 35 -0.38 15.65 -5.09
C ALA A 35 -0.13 14.16 -4.82
N LEU A 36 -0.73 13.29 -5.64
CA LEU A 36 -0.57 11.83 -5.52
C LEU A 36 0.90 11.41 -5.63
N CYS A 37 1.66 12.08 -6.49
CA CYS A 37 3.09 11.85 -6.66
C CYS A 37 3.90 13.12 -6.37
N THR A 38 5.08 12.94 -5.77
CA THR A 38 6.08 13.98 -5.52
C THR A 38 7.47 13.51 -5.93
N SER A 39 8.32 14.42 -6.38
CA SER A 39 9.71 14.13 -6.66
C SER A 39 10.59 15.34 -6.35
N SER A 40 11.73 15.10 -5.69
CA SER A 40 12.73 16.14 -5.43
C SER A 40 13.64 16.44 -6.62
N ARG A 41 13.68 15.56 -7.64
CA ARG A 41 14.57 15.68 -8.80
C ARG A 41 13.83 15.87 -10.12
N GLU A 42 12.61 15.35 -10.23
CA GLU A 42 11.78 15.40 -11.43
C GLU A 42 10.32 15.81 -11.12
N PRO A 43 10.07 17.04 -10.66
CA PRO A 43 8.73 17.50 -10.28
C PRO A 43 7.73 17.47 -11.45
N THR A 44 8.17 17.74 -12.68
CA THR A 44 7.33 17.64 -13.88
C THR A 44 6.89 16.21 -14.16
N LEU A 45 7.77 15.22 -13.94
CA LEU A 45 7.39 13.81 -14.06
C LEU A 45 6.38 13.42 -12.96
N ALA A 46 6.61 13.83 -11.72
CA ALA A 46 5.67 13.57 -10.62
C ALA A 46 4.29 14.19 -10.87
N SER A 47 4.23 15.41 -11.39
CA SER A 47 2.97 16.06 -11.76
C SER A 47 2.23 15.29 -12.85
N ARG A 48 2.93 14.87 -13.93
CA ARG A 48 2.35 14.04 -14.99
C ARG A 48 1.81 12.70 -14.45
N LEU A 49 2.60 12.00 -13.64
CA LEU A 49 2.16 10.74 -13.01
C LEU A 49 0.92 10.92 -12.14
N SER A 50 0.82 12.03 -11.39
CA SER A 50 -0.37 12.33 -10.60
C SER A 50 -1.61 12.48 -11.48
N GLN A 51 -1.48 13.19 -12.61
CA GLN A 51 -2.56 13.38 -13.57
C GLN A 51 -2.94 12.07 -14.27
N ASP A 52 -1.96 11.28 -14.69
CA ASP A 52 -2.16 10.00 -15.39
C ASP A 52 -2.86 8.99 -14.48
N ILE A 53 -2.45 8.88 -13.21
CA ILE A 53 -3.12 8.02 -12.21
C ILE A 53 -4.56 8.48 -12.00
N ALA A 54 -4.79 9.78 -11.78
CA ALA A 54 -6.15 10.31 -11.59
C ALA A 54 -7.04 10.06 -12.81
N LYS A 55 -6.49 10.22 -14.03
CA LYS A 55 -7.19 9.95 -15.29
C LYS A 55 -7.52 8.47 -15.45
N ALA A 56 -6.58 7.58 -15.16
CA ALA A 56 -6.78 6.13 -15.27
C ALA A 56 -7.85 5.58 -14.32
N LEU A 57 -8.10 6.27 -13.20
CA LEU A 57 -9.08 5.88 -12.19
C LEU A 57 -10.43 6.57 -12.35
N LYS A 58 -10.55 7.57 -13.24
CA LYS A 58 -11.80 8.29 -13.44
C LYS A 58 -12.91 7.33 -13.92
N GLY A 59 -13.99 7.25 -13.13
CA GLY A 59 -15.15 6.41 -13.44
C GLY A 59 -14.91 4.90 -13.24
N ARG A 60 -13.82 4.51 -12.57
CA ARG A 60 -13.54 3.11 -12.25
C ARG A 60 -14.28 2.70 -10.98
N ASP A 61 -14.90 1.53 -11.02
CA ASP A 61 -15.48 0.90 -9.83
C ASP A 61 -14.45 0.23 -8.92
N GLY A 62 -14.77 0.19 -7.63
CA GLY A 62 -13.97 -0.47 -6.60
C GLY A 62 -12.87 0.42 -6.01
N THR A 63 -12.14 -0.14 -5.04
CA THR A 63 -11.05 0.56 -4.36
C THR A 63 -9.72 0.26 -5.05
N VAL A 64 -8.84 1.28 -5.10
CA VAL A 64 -7.50 1.16 -5.67
C VAL A 64 -6.51 1.85 -4.75
N SER A 65 -5.43 1.15 -4.43
CA SER A 65 -4.29 1.73 -3.72
C SER A 65 -3.02 1.61 -4.54
N VAL A 66 -2.19 2.65 -4.51
CA VAL A 66 -0.92 2.71 -5.23
C VAL A 66 0.16 3.20 -4.27
N ALA A 67 1.28 2.47 -4.25
CA ALA A 67 2.53 2.92 -3.63
C ALA A 67 3.66 2.74 -4.64
N LEU A 68 4.38 3.82 -4.97
CA LEU A 68 5.51 3.81 -5.89
C LEU A 68 6.70 4.49 -5.21
N HIS A 69 7.90 3.95 -5.45
CA HIS A 69 9.15 4.60 -5.05
C HIS A 69 10.24 4.33 -6.08
N ASP A 70 10.81 5.42 -6.59
CA ASP A 70 12.03 5.44 -7.38
C ASP A 70 13.06 6.30 -6.65
N PRO A 71 14.02 5.68 -5.92
CA PRO A 71 15.06 6.40 -5.20
C PRO A 71 15.96 7.25 -6.10
N ALA A 72 16.24 6.81 -7.33
CA ALA A 72 17.14 7.50 -8.25
C ALA A 72 16.56 8.86 -8.69
N ARG A 73 15.24 8.90 -8.86
CA ARG A 73 14.48 10.12 -9.18
C ARG A 73 13.94 10.84 -7.95
N GLY A 74 14.20 10.34 -6.74
CA GLY A 74 13.57 10.84 -5.52
C GLY A 74 12.05 10.90 -5.62
N LEU A 75 11.44 10.00 -6.41
CA LEU A 75 10.02 10.02 -6.78
C LEU A 75 9.23 9.06 -5.89
N ARG A 76 8.09 9.52 -5.38
CA ARG A 76 7.14 8.72 -4.62
C ARG A 76 5.73 8.99 -5.11
N CYS A 77 4.91 7.95 -5.19
CA CYS A 77 3.45 8.10 -5.36
C CYS A 77 2.71 7.36 -4.25
N ARG A 78 1.64 7.96 -3.74
CA ARG A 78 0.76 7.37 -2.73
C ARG A 78 -0.68 7.71 -3.07
N LEU A 79 -1.49 6.67 -3.23
CA LEU A 79 -2.95 6.74 -3.34
C LEU A 79 -3.51 5.70 -2.38
N ASP A 80 -4.30 6.14 -1.39
CA ASP A 80 -4.93 5.28 -0.38
C ASP A 80 -3.99 4.17 0.13
N ASP A 81 -2.72 4.52 0.34
CA ASP A 81 -1.64 3.54 0.51
C ASP A 81 -1.69 2.79 1.85
N THR A 82 -2.58 3.22 2.75
CA THR A 82 -2.92 2.61 4.05
C THR A 82 -4.21 1.80 4.03
N LEU A 83 -4.98 1.84 2.94
CA LEU A 83 -6.18 1.01 2.86
C LEU A 83 -5.79 -0.47 2.87
N VAL A 84 -6.54 -1.25 3.64
CA VAL A 84 -6.22 -2.65 3.94
C VAL A 84 -6.93 -3.57 2.95
N TYR A 85 -6.20 -4.55 2.42
CA TYR A 85 -6.69 -5.57 1.50
C TYR A 85 -6.23 -6.96 1.93
N ASP A 86 -6.97 -7.99 1.52
CA ASP A 86 -6.45 -9.34 1.49
C ASP A 86 -5.41 -9.47 0.38
N SER A 87 -4.21 -9.90 0.74
CA SER A 87 -3.06 -9.98 -0.18
C SER A 87 -3.20 -11.09 -1.23
N ALA A 88 -4.04 -12.10 -1.00
CA ALA A 88 -4.08 -13.28 -1.86
C ALA A 88 -2.66 -13.85 -2.09
N SER A 89 -2.27 -14.06 -3.35
CA SER A 89 -0.96 -14.63 -3.66
C SER A 89 0.23 -13.67 -3.54
N ILE A 90 0.05 -12.38 -3.24
CA ILE A 90 1.21 -11.54 -2.90
C ILE A 90 1.74 -11.80 -1.48
N ALA A 91 0.96 -12.49 -0.61
CA ALA A 91 1.44 -13.03 0.66
C ALA A 91 2.69 -13.91 0.51
N LYS A 92 2.86 -14.56 -0.64
CA LYS A 92 3.99 -15.45 -0.96
C LYS A 92 5.34 -14.71 -0.92
N VAL A 93 5.35 -13.39 -1.09
CA VAL A 93 6.56 -12.57 -0.91
C VAL A 93 6.99 -12.54 0.56
N LEU A 94 6.05 -12.40 1.50
CA LEU A 94 6.36 -12.51 2.93
C LEU A 94 6.87 -13.91 3.27
N VAL A 95 6.26 -14.96 2.72
CA VAL A 95 6.72 -16.35 2.93
C VAL A 95 8.14 -16.55 2.44
N LEU A 96 8.45 -16.03 1.24
CA LEU A 96 9.80 -16.07 0.66
C LEU A 96 10.81 -15.40 1.59
N GLU A 97 10.56 -14.16 1.99
CA GLU A 97 11.45 -13.40 2.89
C GLU A 97 11.64 -14.09 4.25
N ALA A 98 10.60 -14.77 4.76
CA ALA A 98 10.66 -15.52 5.99
C ALA A 98 11.45 -16.84 5.88
N VAL A 99 11.37 -17.56 4.75
CA VAL A 99 12.18 -18.77 4.51
C VAL A 99 13.65 -18.39 4.33
N LEU A 100 13.94 -17.39 3.50
CA LEU A 100 15.30 -16.92 3.26
C LEU A 100 15.94 -16.36 4.53
N GLY A 101 15.19 -15.58 5.30
CA GLY A 101 15.65 -15.10 6.60
C GLY A 101 16.00 -16.25 7.56
N ARG A 102 15.24 -17.35 7.52
CA ARG A 102 15.49 -18.52 8.39
C ARG A 102 16.79 -19.21 8.04
N ALA A 103 17.01 -19.42 6.74
CA ALA A 103 18.23 -20.02 6.26
C ALA A 103 19.44 -19.17 6.70
N ALA A 104 19.37 -17.86 6.50
CA ALA A 104 20.42 -16.92 6.90
C ALA A 104 20.70 -16.94 8.41
N GLU A 105 19.66 -16.89 9.26
CA GLU A 105 19.80 -16.95 10.73
C GLU A 105 20.44 -18.26 11.21
N LEU A 106 20.18 -19.36 10.50
CA LEU A 106 20.77 -20.67 10.78
C LEU A 106 22.16 -20.86 10.15
N GLY A 107 22.73 -19.83 9.51
CA GLY A 107 24.03 -19.91 8.85
C GLY A 107 24.07 -20.91 7.68
N ARG A 108 22.94 -21.20 7.05
CA ARG A 108 22.84 -22.16 5.94
C ARG A 108 22.18 -21.56 4.70
N ALA A 109 22.42 -22.17 3.55
CA ALA A 109 21.58 -21.96 2.38
C ALA A 109 20.17 -22.56 2.60
N PRO A 110 19.15 -22.14 1.84
CA PRO A 110 17.89 -22.87 1.78
C PRO A 110 18.14 -24.33 1.42
N THR A 111 17.43 -25.24 2.07
CA THR A 111 17.50 -26.67 1.73
C THR A 111 17.01 -26.89 0.30
N ARG A 112 17.40 -28.02 -0.32
CA ARG A 112 16.92 -28.40 -1.65
C ARG A 112 15.38 -28.33 -1.77
N LEU A 113 14.68 -28.78 -0.73
CA LEU A 113 13.22 -28.78 -0.68
C LEU A 113 12.65 -27.37 -0.51
N GLU A 114 13.26 -26.52 0.32
CA GLU A 114 12.88 -25.11 0.42
C GLU A 114 13.05 -24.40 -0.92
N SER A 115 14.21 -24.55 -1.59
CA SER A 115 14.46 -23.94 -2.90
C SER A 115 13.46 -24.39 -3.96
N GLN A 116 13.13 -25.69 -4.01
CA GLN A 116 12.13 -26.22 -4.94
C GLN A 116 10.75 -25.59 -4.69
N ARG A 117 10.32 -25.53 -3.42
CA ARG A 117 9.03 -24.97 -3.04
C ARG A 117 8.98 -23.46 -3.27
N MET A 118 10.03 -22.71 -2.93
CA MET A 118 10.11 -21.27 -3.19
C MET A 118 10.00 -20.97 -4.68
N ARG A 119 10.68 -21.76 -5.52
CA ARG A 119 10.56 -21.65 -6.98
C ARG A 119 9.14 -21.87 -7.45
N ALA A 120 8.49 -22.97 -7.07
CA ALA A 120 7.11 -23.26 -7.48
C ALA A 120 6.14 -22.18 -6.98
N MET A 121 6.26 -21.79 -5.71
CA MET A 121 5.45 -20.76 -5.06
C MET A 121 5.56 -19.40 -5.77
N ILE A 122 6.77 -18.94 -6.09
CA ILE A 122 6.96 -17.60 -6.66
C ILE A 122 6.68 -17.60 -8.16
N THR A 123 7.26 -18.54 -8.91
CA THR A 123 7.24 -18.49 -10.38
C THR A 123 5.90 -18.93 -10.99
N ARG A 124 5.21 -19.87 -10.33
CA ARG A 124 3.93 -20.45 -10.80
C ARG A 124 2.77 -20.16 -9.85
N SER A 125 3.01 -19.47 -8.73
CA SER A 125 2.01 -19.21 -7.70
C SER A 125 1.46 -20.49 -7.02
N ASP A 126 2.24 -21.57 -6.96
CA ASP A 126 1.80 -22.87 -6.43
C ASP A 126 1.34 -22.79 -4.96
N ASN A 127 0.07 -23.11 -4.71
CA ASN A 127 -0.56 -23.03 -3.39
C ASN A 127 -0.14 -24.15 -2.45
N LYS A 128 0.14 -25.36 -2.96
CA LYS A 128 0.60 -26.49 -2.14
C LYS A 128 2.00 -26.22 -1.59
N ALA A 129 2.91 -25.78 -2.46
CA ALA A 129 4.25 -25.36 -2.07
C ALA A 129 4.23 -24.22 -1.05
N THR A 130 3.28 -23.29 -1.20
CA THR A 130 3.09 -22.19 -0.24
C THR A 130 2.61 -22.70 1.11
N GLY A 131 1.61 -23.58 1.13
CA GLY A 131 1.10 -24.18 2.36
C GLY A 131 2.19 -24.94 3.11
N GLU A 132 3.00 -25.72 2.40
CA GLU A 132 4.10 -26.49 3.00
C GLU A 132 5.21 -25.60 3.56
N LEU A 133 5.56 -24.50 2.87
CA LEU A 133 6.51 -23.52 3.41
C LEU A 133 5.91 -22.79 4.63
N TRP A 134 4.66 -22.34 4.53
CA TRP A 134 3.95 -21.61 5.58
C TRP A 134 3.83 -22.41 6.87
N GLN A 135 3.45 -23.68 6.80
CA GLN A 135 3.35 -24.58 7.95
C GLN A 135 4.69 -24.71 8.71
N GLY A 136 5.81 -24.63 7.98
CA GLY A 136 7.14 -24.65 8.57
C GLY A 136 7.55 -23.34 9.25
N LEU A 137 6.76 -22.26 9.16
CA LEU A 137 7.08 -20.94 9.70
C LEU A 137 6.19 -20.64 10.90
N SER A 138 6.79 -20.12 11.98
CA SER A 138 6.01 -19.65 13.13
C SER A 138 5.42 -18.26 12.85
N ARG A 139 4.27 -17.96 13.47
CA ARG A 139 3.69 -16.61 13.44
C ARG A 139 4.67 -15.55 13.94
N ALA A 140 5.43 -15.87 14.99
CA ALA A 140 6.47 -14.99 15.53
C ALA A 140 7.55 -14.65 14.49
N ARG A 141 7.96 -15.61 13.65
CA ARG A 141 8.90 -15.37 12.55
C ARG A 141 8.29 -14.45 11.48
N LEU A 142 7.05 -14.70 11.07
CA LEU A 142 6.37 -13.86 10.07
C LEU A 142 6.24 -12.41 10.57
N THR A 143 5.80 -12.23 11.82
CA THR A 143 5.71 -10.90 12.45
C THR A 143 7.08 -10.24 12.61
N ARG A 144 8.14 -10.99 12.94
CA ARG A 144 9.51 -10.48 12.99
C ARG A 144 9.94 -9.93 11.63
N VAL A 145 9.76 -10.69 10.55
CA VAL A 145 10.10 -10.24 9.19
C VAL A 145 9.37 -8.94 8.86
N LEU A 146 8.06 -8.86 9.10
CA LEU A 146 7.26 -7.67 8.85
C LEU A 146 7.75 -6.45 9.63
N ARG A 147 8.04 -6.61 10.92
CA ARG A 147 8.61 -5.54 11.75
C ARG A 147 9.97 -5.09 11.23
N ASP A 148 10.84 -6.03 10.89
CA ASP A 148 12.23 -5.76 10.49
C ASP A 148 12.30 -5.03 9.13
N VAL A 149 11.34 -5.27 8.23
CA VAL A 149 11.22 -4.51 6.96
C VAL A 149 10.40 -3.22 7.11
N GLY A 150 9.75 -2.99 8.26
CA GLY A 150 8.92 -1.81 8.51
C GLY A 150 7.48 -1.92 8.00
N ALA A 151 7.00 -3.11 7.64
CA ALA A 151 5.63 -3.38 7.23
C ALA A 151 4.72 -3.58 8.46
N ARG A 152 4.29 -2.49 9.08
CA ARG A 152 3.63 -2.49 10.40
C ARG A 152 2.12 -2.73 10.36
N ASP A 153 1.49 -2.47 9.22
CA ASP A 153 0.04 -2.58 9.04
C ASP A 153 -0.36 -3.98 8.52
N THR A 154 0.62 -4.78 8.09
CA THR A 154 0.42 -6.12 7.57
C THR A 154 0.23 -7.13 8.69
N VAL A 155 -0.85 -7.90 8.60
CA VAL A 155 -1.20 -8.92 9.58
C VAL A 155 -1.25 -10.29 8.89
N PRO A 156 -0.34 -11.21 9.23
CA PRO A 156 -0.36 -12.56 8.68
C PRO A 156 -1.70 -13.25 8.92
N GLY A 157 -2.20 -13.96 7.90
CA GLY A 157 -3.40 -14.78 8.01
C GLY A 157 -3.31 -15.81 9.13
N HIS A 158 -4.46 -16.27 9.62
CA HIS A 158 -4.53 -17.25 10.71
C HIS A 158 -4.42 -18.68 10.17
N GLY A 159 -3.85 -19.60 10.95
CA GLY A 159 -3.78 -21.02 10.60
C GLY A 159 -3.14 -21.24 9.22
N GLY A 160 -3.81 -21.98 8.34
CA GLY A 160 -3.38 -22.21 6.96
C GLY A 160 -3.78 -21.13 5.94
N TYR A 161 -4.47 -20.07 6.37
CA TYR A 161 -5.05 -19.05 5.48
C TYR A 161 -4.06 -17.95 5.11
N TRP A 162 -2.88 -18.32 4.60
CA TRP A 162 -1.83 -17.36 4.22
C TRP A 162 -2.31 -16.30 3.23
N GLY A 163 -3.26 -16.64 2.34
CA GLY A 163 -3.82 -15.73 1.34
C GLY A 163 -4.72 -14.63 1.92
N LEU A 164 -5.21 -14.81 3.15
CA LEU A 164 -5.97 -13.81 3.91
C LEU A 164 -5.03 -12.99 4.82
N THR A 165 -3.74 -12.94 4.49
CA THR A 165 -2.83 -11.95 5.07
C THR A 165 -3.33 -10.58 4.65
N ARG A 166 -3.69 -9.75 5.64
CA ARG A 166 -4.14 -8.38 5.42
C ARG A 166 -2.92 -7.48 5.25
N THR A 167 -2.92 -6.59 4.27
CA THR A 167 -1.77 -5.73 3.95
C THR A 167 -2.21 -4.42 3.32
N THR A 168 -1.26 -3.50 3.16
CA THR A 168 -1.45 -2.18 2.55
C THR A 168 -0.45 -2.01 1.40
N ALA A 169 -0.73 -1.10 0.46
CA ALA A 169 0.22 -0.83 -0.63
C ALA A 169 1.56 -0.31 -0.09
N ARG A 170 1.53 0.49 0.99
CA ARG A 170 2.70 0.99 1.70
C ARG A 170 3.60 -0.15 2.21
N ASP A 171 3.00 -1.14 2.86
CA ASP A 171 3.74 -2.26 3.44
C ASP A 171 4.29 -3.21 2.36
N GLN A 172 3.55 -3.39 1.28
CA GLN A 172 4.05 -4.17 0.13
C GLN A 172 5.28 -3.50 -0.50
N LEU A 173 5.33 -2.17 -0.54
CA LEU A 173 6.52 -1.44 -0.99
C LEU A 173 7.72 -1.66 -0.05
N ALA A 174 7.50 -1.78 1.26
CA ALA A 174 8.54 -2.10 2.24
C ALA A 174 9.08 -3.54 2.05
N LEU A 175 8.20 -4.51 1.78
CA LEU A 175 8.58 -5.88 1.41
C LEU A 175 9.39 -5.93 0.10
N LEU A 176 8.96 -5.20 -0.93
CA LEU A 176 9.71 -5.10 -2.20
C LEU A 176 11.11 -4.51 -2.01
N ALA A 177 11.27 -3.55 -1.09
CA ALA A 177 12.57 -3.01 -0.73
C ALA A 177 13.45 -4.04 0.01
N ALA A 178 12.89 -5.04 0.67
CA ALA A 178 13.64 -6.18 1.22
C ALA A 178 14.06 -7.17 0.15
N VAL A 179 13.15 -7.52 -0.76
CA VAL A 179 13.42 -8.37 -1.92
C VAL A 179 14.57 -7.82 -2.76
N SER A 180 14.59 -6.50 -3.03
CA SER A 180 15.63 -5.89 -3.88
C SER A 180 17.05 -6.02 -3.32
N ARG A 181 17.19 -6.26 -2.01
CA ARG A 181 18.46 -6.50 -1.31
C ARG A 181 18.85 -7.97 -1.23
N ARG A 182 17.99 -8.88 -1.73
CA ARG A 182 18.20 -10.34 -1.67
C ARG A 182 18.17 -10.93 -3.07
N ALA A 183 19.36 -11.24 -3.59
CA ALA A 183 19.54 -11.72 -4.96
C ALA A 183 18.69 -12.95 -5.31
N GLU A 184 18.54 -13.90 -4.38
CA GLU A 184 17.70 -15.09 -4.59
C GLU A 184 16.21 -14.74 -4.74
N ALA A 185 15.70 -13.85 -3.89
CA ALA A 185 14.30 -13.40 -3.95
C ALA A 185 14.03 -12.65 -5.26
N LEU A 186 14.91 -11.71 -5.61
CA LEU A 186 14.83 -10.95 -6.85
C LEU A 186 14.90 -11.87 -8.06
N SER A 187 15.80 -12.86 -8.06
CA SER A 187 15.95 -13.85 -9.13
C SER A 187 14.67 -14.65 -9.36
N LEU A 188 14.02 -15.13 -8.29
CA LEU A 188 12.75 -15.86 -8.37
C LEU A 188 11.62 -15.01 -8.94
N MET A 189 11.48 -13.76 -8.46
CA MET A 189 10.45 -12.83 -8.97
C MET A 189 10.68 -12.39 -10.43
N GLY A 190 11.91 -12.54 -10.94
CA GLY A 190 12.25 -12.32 -12.35
C GLY A 190 12.06 -13.55 -13.25
N GLN A 191 11.61 -14.68 -12.70
CA GLN A 191 11.39 -15.95 -13.41
C GLN A 191 9.91 -16.37 -13.40
N VAL A 192 9.01 -15.44 -13.10
CA VAL A 192 7.56 -15.68 -13.14
C VAL A 192 7.14 -16.10 -14.54
N VAL A 193 6.37 -17.18 -14.64
CA VAL A 193 5.93 -17.73 -15.92
C VAL A 193 4.96 -16.79 -16.62
N ARG A 194 4.87 -16.87 -17.95
CA ARG A 194 4.06 -15.94 -18.77
C ARG A 194 2.62 -15.81 -18.29
N ASP A 195 1.96 -16.92 -17.97
CA ASP A 195 0.56 -16.93 -17.50
C ASP A 195 0.37 -16.25 -16.14
N GLN A 196 1.45 -16.05 -15.38
CA GLN A 196 1.47 -15.33 -14.12
C GLN A 196 2.04 -13.91 -14.26
N ALA A 197 2.50 -13.51 -15.45
CA ALA A 197 3.19 -12.25 -15.73
C ALA A 197 2.26 -11.15 -16.26
N TRP A 198 1.14 -10.92 -15.56
CA TRP A 198 0.13 -9.91 -15.88
C TRP A 198 0.18 -8.70 -14.91
N GLY A 199 -0.68 -7.69 -15.13
CA GLY A 199 -0.79 -6.53 -14.25
C GLY A 199 0.28 -5.47 -14.54
N VAL A 200 1.17 -5.20 -13.57
CA VAL A 200 2.19 -4.14 -13.68
C VAL A 200 3.15 -4.31 -14.86
N THR A 201 3.26 -5.52 -15.42
CA THR A 201 4.04 -5.81 -16.63
C THR A 201 3.47 -5.16 -17.89
N SER A 202 2.16 -4.92 -17.96
CA SER A 202 1.50 -4.45 -19.19
C SER A 202 1.95 -3.08 -19.68
N GLY A 203 2.52 -2.24 -18.80
CA GLY A 203 3.02 -0.91 -19.13
C GLY A 203 4.55 -0.79 -19.22
N ALA A 204 5.29 -1.88 -18.97
CA ALA A 204 6.75 -1.83 -18.90
C ALA A 204 7.38 -1.82 -20.31
N PRO A 205 8.33 -0.92 -20.60
CA PRO A 205 9.11 -0.99 -21.85
C PRO A 205 9.85 -2.32 -21.97
N ARG A 206 10.02 -2.82 -23.20
CA ARG A 206 10.76 -4.07 -23.47
C ARG A 206 12.22 -4.05 -23.00
N THR A 207 12.77 -2.86 -22.77
CA THR A 207 14.14 -2.63 -22.26
C THR A 207 14.25 -2.78 -20.75
N VAL A 208 13.13 -2.89 -20.03
CA VAL A 208 13.10 -3.00 -18.56
C VAL A 208 12.84 -4.45 -18.17
N LYS A 209 13.71 -5.00 -17.33
CA LYS A 209 13.47 -6.29 -16.69
C LYS A 209 12.47 -6.10 -15.54
N VAL A 210 11.33 -6.78 -15.64
CA VAL A 210 10.30 -6.74 -14.59
C VAL A 210 10.46 -7.92 -13.64
N HIS A 211 10.38 -7.63 -12.35
CA HIS A 211 10.31 -8.62 -11.28
C HIS A 211 8.97 -8.43 -10.57
N LEU A 212 8.16 -9.47 -10.47
CA LEU A 212 6.80 -9.32 -9.97
C LEU A 212 6.32 -10.51 -9.13
N LYS A 213 5.22 -10.28 -8.41
CA LYS A 213 4.35 -11.33 -7.90
C LYS A 213 2.92 -10.81 -7.92
N ASN A 214 2.03 -11.59 -8.52
CA ASN A 214 0.61 -11.25 -8.59
C ASN A 214 -0.22 -12.03 -7.57
N GLY A 215 -1.43 -11.52 -7.31
CA GLY A 215 -2.44 -12.15 -6.47
C GLY A 215 -3.86 -11.77 -6.90
N TRP A 216 -4.75 -12.75 -6.76
CA TRP A 216 -6.18 -12.59 -7.01
C TRP A 216 -6.95 -13.46 -6.01
N LEU A 217 -8.07 -12.93 -5.54
CA LEU A 217 -9.03 -13.61 -4.69
C LEU A 217 -10.44 -13.17 -5.15
N PRO A 218 -11.44 -14.06 -5.19
CA PRO A 218 -12.82 -13.64 -5.30
C PRO A 218 -13.18 -12.71 -4.13
N ARG A 219 -13.95 -11.65 -4.38
CA ARG A 219 -14.61 -10.94 -3.28
C ARG A 219 -15.76 -11.80 -2.80
N ALA A 220 -15.91 -11.98 -1.49
CA ALA A 220 -17.18 -12.46 -0.95
C ALA A 220 -18.24 -11.43 -1.32
N THR A 221 -19.22 -11.85 -2.11
CA THR A 221 -20.44 -11.08 -2.40
C THR A 221 -21.42 -11.25 -1.27
#